data_AF-A0AAW4I8N6-F1
#
_entry.id   AF-A0AAW4I8N6-F1
#
_cell.length_a   1.000
_cell.length_b   1.000
_cell.length_c   1.000
_cell.angle_alpha   90.00
_cell.angle_beta   90.00
_cell.angle_gamma   90.00
#
_symmetry.space_group_name_H-M   'P 1'
#
loop_
_entity.id
_entity.type
_entity.pdbx_description
1 polymer ?
#
loop_
_entity_poly.entity_id
_entity_poly.type
_entity_poly.pdbx_seq_one_letter_code
_entity_poly.pdbx_strand_id
1 'polypeptide(L)'
;MTARALIALTSALALVGGGYWWGSNATDNAWEAKHAKELQAERAATAKENARADQAAANYLTEHLDQEDRYAALNATYQDLRRRVPLVVPGPVVVVTRSDTAGPQTQGAQERPAATPPVDGGPVLTLAAVRMWNGALTGTDQAAGACSPAGATEGAHAACAKGSGLSLDDAWANHAANAKACAADRQRYQHLIDFLNGK
;
A
#
# COMPACT_ATOMS: atom_id res chain seq x y z
N MET A 1 -74.39 -13.72 54.29
CA MET A 1 -73.97 -12.84 53.18
C MET A 1 -72.45 -12.56 53.17
N THR A 2 -71.77 -12.67 54.30
CA THR A 2 -70.32 -12.42 54.45
C THR A 2 -69.41 -13.38 53.66
N ALA A 3 -69.71 -14.68 53.63
CA ALA A 3 -68.87 -15.66 52.92
C ALA A 3 -68.80 -15.45 51.40
N ARG A 4 -69.91 -15.05 50.76
CA ARG A 4 -69.95 -14.77 49.31
C ARG A 4 -69.16 -13.52 48.93
N ALA A 5 -69.21 -12.48 49.77
CA ALA A 5 -68.42 -11.27 49.56
C ALA A 5 -66.91 -11.53 49.72
N LEU A 6 -66.53 -12.38 50.69
CA LEU A 6 -65.13 -12.76 50.93
C LEU A 6 -64.56 -13.59 49.77
N ILE A 7 -65.34 -14.54 49.25
CA ILE A 7 -64.95 -15.35 48.08
C ILE A 7 -64.80 -14.47 46.82
N ALA A 8 -65.74 -13.53 46.58
CA ALA A 8 -65.64 -12.63 45.44
C ALA A 8 -64.39 -11.73 45.52
N LEU A 9 -64.05 -11.23 46.71
CA LEU A 9 -62.88 -10.38 46.92
C LEU A 9 -61.56 -11.15 46.71
N THR A 10 -61.47 -12.39 47.21
CA THR A 10 -60.26 -13.21 47.02
C THR A 10 -60.09 -13.65 45.58
N SER A 11 -61.18 -13.97 44.87
CA SER A 11 -61.13 -14.24 43.43
C SER A 11 -60.67 -13.03 42.61
N ALA A 12 -61.15 -11.83 42.95
CA ALA A 12 -60.72 -10.61 42.26
C ALA A 12 -59.23 -10.31 42.49
N LEU A 13 -58.75 -10.45 43.73
CA LEU A 13 -57.32 -10.27 44.06
C LEU A 13 -56.43 -11.31 43.37
N ALA A 14 -56.87 -12.56 43.28
CA ALA A 14 -56.14 -13.62 42.58
C ALA A 14 -56.03 -13.35 41.07
N LEU A 15 -57.09 -12.81 40.45
CA LEU A 15 -57.07 -12.44 39.03
C LEU A 15 -56.15 -11.24 38.75
N VAL A 16 -56.19 -10.21 39.60
CA VAL A 16 -55.32 -9.04 39.46
C VAL A 16 -53.85 -9.40 39.72
N GLY A 17 -53.57 -10.14 40.80
CA GLY A 17 -52.21 -10.58 41.13
C GLY A 17 -51.65 -11.57 40.09
N GLY A 18 -52.46 -12.51 39.63
CA GLY A 18 -52.08 -13.45 38.57
C GLY A 18 -51.83 -12.76 37.23
N GLY A 19 -52.67 -11.79 36.83
CA GLY A 19 -52.48 -11.01 35.61
C GLY A 19 -51.23 -10.13 35.64
N TYR A 20 -50.94 -9.49 36.78
CA TYR A 20 -49.73 -8.68 36.95
C TYR A 20 -48.45 -9.54 36.89
N TRP A 21 -48.42 -10.67 37.61
CA TRP A 21 -47.26 -11.57 37.61
C TRP A 21 -47.00 -12.23 36.25
N TRP A 22 -48.07 -12.62 35.54
CA TRP A 22 -47.94 -13.20 34.21
C TRP A 22 -47.50 -12.15 33.18
N GLY A 23 -48.01 -10.92 33.29
CA GLY A 23 -47.59 -9.78 32.47
C GLY A 23 -46.11 -9.42 32.69
N SER A 24 -45.65 -9.32 33.95
CA SER A 24 -44.26 -8.99 34.27
C SER A 24 -43.29 -10.06 33.76
N ASN A 25 -43.62 -11.35 33.96
CA ASN A 25 -42.79 -12.44 33.43
C ASN A 25 -42.76 -12.45 31.89
N ALA A 26 -43.86 -12.12 31.22
CA ALA A 26 -43.87 -12.05 29.75
C ALA A 26 -43.00 -10.89 29.23
N THR A 27 -43.03 -9.73 29.90
CA THR A 27 -42.17 -8.58 29.55
C THR A 27 -40.70 -8.86 29.84
N ASP A 28 -40.38 -9.53 30.95
CA ASP A 28 -39.00 -9.86 31.32
C ASP A 28 -38.41 -10.89 30.34
N ASN A 29 -39.17 -11.95 30.02
CA ASN A 29 -38.76 -12.93 29.01
C ASN A 29 -38.57 -12.30 27.62
N ALA A 30 -39.44 -11.34 27.24
CA ALA A 30 -39.31 -10.64 25.96
C ALA A 30 -38.08 -9.71 25.94
N TRP A 31 -37.77 -9.06 27.07
CA TRP A 31 -36.58 -8.24 27.24
C TRP A 31 -35.31 -9.08 27.18
N GLU A 32 -35.24 -10.20 27.92
CA GLU A 32 -34.11 -11.12 27.91
C GLU A 32 -33.87 -11.70 26.52
N ALA A 33 -34.93 -12.11 25.82
CA ALA A 33 -34.82 -12.64 24.46
C ALA A 33 -34.34 -11.58 23.46
N LYS A 34 -34.75 -10.33 23.62
CA LYS A 34 -34.26 -9.20 22.79
C LYS A 34 -32.79 -8.93 23.09
N HIS A 35 -32.41 -8.89 24.35
CA HIS A 35 -31.04 -8.61 24.76
C HIS A 35 -30.07 -9.73 24.33
N ALA A 36 -30.48 -11.00 24.43
CA ALA A 36 -29.70 -12.13 23.93
C ALA A 36 -29.46 -12.04 22.41
N LYS A 37 -30.47 -11.60 21.64
CA LYS A 37 -30.32 -11.38 20.20
C LYS A 37 -29.38 -10.23 19.87
N GLU A 38 -29.45 -9.13 20.60
CA GLU A 38 -28.54 -7.98 20.44
C GLU A 38 -27.10 -8.41 20.72
N LEU A 39 -26.85 -9.09 21.84
CA LEU A 39 -25.52 -9.60 22.19
C LEU A 39 -25.00 -10.62 21.15
N GLN A 40 -25.88 -11.48 20.62
CA GLN A 40 -25.50 -12.41 19.56
C GLN A 40 -25.13 -11.66 18.27
N ALA A 41 -25.86 -10.60 17.92
CA ALA A 41 -25.56 -9.75 16.77
C ALA A 41 -24.25 -9.00 16.94
N GLU A 42 -23.98 -8.45 18.12
CA GLU A 42 -22.70 -7.81 18.45
C GLU A 42 -21.52 -8.79 18.35
N ARG A 43 -21.64 -9.98 18.93
CA ARG A 43 -20.61 -11.03 18.81
C ARG A 43 -20.36 -11.42 17.36
N ALA A 44 -21.41 -11.57 16.57
CA ALA A 44 -21.28 -11.88 15.15
C ALA A 44 -20.61 -10.74 14.36
N ALA A 45 -20.93 -9.48 14.68
CA ALA A 45 -20.31 -8.31 14.07
C ALA A 45 -18.82 -8.22 14.41
N THR A 46 -18.45 -8.40 15.68
CA THR A 46 -17.04 -8.43 16.13
C THR A 46 -16.28 -9.61 15.50
N ALA A 47 -16.88 -10.80 15.43
CA ALA A 47 -16.25 -11.95 14.79
C ALA A 47 -15.99 -11.70 13.29
N LYS A 48 -16.92 -11.04 12.60
CA LYS A 48 -16.76 -10.65 11.19
C LYS A 48 -15.62 -9.63 11.03
N GLU A 49 -15.51 -8.66 11.92
CA GLU A 49 -14.44 -7.67 11.88
C GLU A 49 -13.07 -8.29 12.16
N ASN A 50 -12.97 -9.18 13.16
CA ASN A 50 -11.74 -9.92 13.43
C ASN A 50 -11.32 -10.76 12.23
N ALA A 51 -12.25 -11.48 11.60
CA ALA A 51 -11.96 -12.26 10.39
C ALA A 51 -11.45 -11.37 9.23
N ARG A 52 -12.00 -10.16 9.07
CA ARG A 52 -11.52 -9.18 8.09
C ARG A 52 -10.10 -8.71 8.42
N ALA A 53 -9.82 -8.42 9.68
CA ALA A 53 -8.50 -8.00 10.14
C ALA A 53 -7.44 -9.11 9.96
N ASP A 54 -7.78 -10.34 10.34
CA ASP A 54 -6.92 -11.52 10.16
C ASP A 54 -6.61 -11.76 8.69
N GLN A 55 -7.61 -11.66 7.81
CA GLN A 55 -7.41 -11.76 6.37
C GLN A 55 -6.51 -10.64 5.83
N ALA A 56 -6.69 -9.40 6.29
CA ALA A 56 -5.83 -8.29 5.87
C ALA A 56 -4.38 -8.48 6.34
N ALA A 57 -4.16 -8.97 7.57
CA ALA A 57 -2.83 -9.27 8.09
C ALA A 57 -2.15 -10.41 7.32
N ALA A 58 -2.90 -11.46 6.98
CA ALA A 58 -2.40 -12.57 6.16
C ALA A 58 -1.99 -12.09 4.76
N ASN A 59 -2.84 -11.30 4.10
CA ASN A 59 -2.54 -10.71 2.79
C ASN A 59 -1.27 -9.84 2.85
N TYR A 60 -1.16 -8.97 3.85
CA TYR A 60 0.03 -8.15 4.06
C TYR A 60 1.30 -8.99 4.20
N LEU A 61 1.26 -10.04 5.03
CA LEU A 61 2.42 -10.91 5.23
C LEU A 61 2.81 -11.63 3.94
N THR A 62 1.84 -12.15 3.19
CA THR A 62 2.10 -12.77 1.89
C THR A 62 2.72 -11.79 0.90
N GLU A 63 2.15 -10.59 0.75
CA GLU A 63 2.68 -9.55 -0.14
C GLU A 63 4.09 -9.10 0.27
N HIS A 64 4.35 -9.00 1.58
CA HIS A 64 5.66 -8.64 2.11
C HIS A 64 6.72 -9.70 1.82
N LEU A 65 6.41 -10.99 2.03
CA LEU A 65 7.33 -12.08 1.71
C LEU A 65 7.61 -12.17 0.19
N ASP A 66 6.57 -12.04 -0.63
CA ASP A 66 6.71 -11.99 -2.10
C ASP A 66 7.55 -10.78 -2.55
N GLN A 67 7.45 -9.65 -1.85
CA GLN A 67 8.32 -8.51 -2.07
C GLN A 67 9.79 -8.82 -1.76
N GLU A 68 10.08 -9.43 -0.61
CA GLU A 68 11.45 -9.82 -0.23
C GLU A 68 12.05 -10.83 -1.24
N ASP A 69 11.28 -11.84 -1.65
CA ASP A 69 11.70 -12.84 -2.64
C ASP A 69 12.02 -12.19 -4.00
N ARG A 70 11.18 -11.25 -4.46
CA ARG A 70 11.46 -10.47 -5.69
C ARG A 70 12.77 -9.68 -5.58
N TYR A 71 13.02 -9.01 -4.46
CA TYR A 71 14.27 -8.26 -4.27
C TYR A 71 15.49 -9.19 -4.18
N ALA A 72 15.36 -10.36 -3.57
CA ALA A 72 16.42 -11.36 -3.51
C ALA A 72 16.79 -11.86 -4.92
N ALA A 73 15.78 -12.19 -5.74
CA ALA A 73 15.96 -12.59 -7.13
C ALA A 73 16.62 -11.49 -7.97
N LEU A 74 16.14 -10.25 -7.85
CA LEU A 74 16.74 -9.09 -8.52
C LEU A 74 18.20 -8.90 -8.14
N ASN A 75 18.52 -8.98 -6.85
CA ASN A 75 19.89 -8.86 -6.39
C ASN A 75 20.79 -9.94 -7.00
N ALA A 76 20.34 -11.20 -7.10
CA ALA A 76 21.09 -12.25 -7.78
C ALA A 76 21.36 -11.92 -9.26
N THR A 77 20.32 -11.51 -10.00
CA THR A 77 20.45 -11.07 -11.41
C THR A 77 21.42 -9.90 -11.55
N TYR A 78 21.35 -8.92 -10.65
CA TYR A 78 22.18 -7.73 -10.72
C TYR A 78 23.63 -7.98 -10.31
N GLN A 79 23.88 -8.89 -9.37
CA GLN A 79 25.25 -9.32 -9.06
C GLN A 79 25.91 -10.03 -10.25
N ASP A 80 25.18 -10.86 -10.99
CA ASP A 80 25.70 -11.46 -12.23
C ASP A 80 25.97 -10.38 -13.29
N LEU A 81 25.03 -9.46 -13.51
CA LEU A 81 25.18 -8.37 -14.48
C LEU A 81 26.41 -7.50 -14.19
N ARG A 82 26.63 -7.13 -12.92
CA ARG A 82 27.78 -6.34 -12.46
C ARG A 82 29.13 -7.00 -12.72
N ARG A 83 29.19 -8.34 -12.76
CA ARG A 83 30.42 -9.07 -13.06
C ARG A 83 30.77 -9.05 -14.55
N ARG A 84 29.77 -8.84 -15.42
CA ARG A 84 29.90 -8.94 -16.88
C ARG A 84 29.96 -7.59 -17.58
N VAL A 85 29.36 -6.55 -17.00
CA VAL A 85 29.17 -5.24 -17.65
C VAL A 85 29.62 -4.10 -16.73
N PRO A 86 30.46 -3.15 -17.21
CA PRO A 86 30.79 -1.97 -16.42
C PRO A 86 29.53 -1.11 -16.19
N LEU A 87 29.36 -0.59 -14.97
CA LEU A 87 28.23 0.28 -14.64
C LEU A 87 28.45 1.74 -15.06
N VAL A 88 29.71 2.12 -15.26
CA VAL A 88 30.10 3.47 -15.63
C VAL A 88 31.11 3.37 -16.76
N VAL A 89 30.92 4.19 -17.80
CA VAL A 89 31.84 4.31 -18.94
C VAL A 89 32.13 5.78 -19.21
N PRO A 90 33.28 6.13 -19.80
CA PRO A 90 33.50 7.47 -20.31
C PRO A 90 32.51 7.75 -21.45
N GLY A 91 31.90 8.93 -21.47
CA GLY A 91 31.01 9.28 -22.56
C GLY A 91 30.43 10.68 -22.49
N PRO A 92 29.72 11.10 -23.55
CA PRO A 92 29.01 12.36 -23.55
C PRO A 92 27.88 12.34 -22.53
N VAL A 93 27.84 13.34 -21.65
CA VAL A 93 26.76 13.56 -20.68
C VAL A 93 25.69 14.44 -21.32
N VAL A 94 24.42 14.03 -21.22
CA VAL A 94 23.28 14.88 -21.59
C VAL A 94 22.76 15.56 -20.33
N VAL A 95 23.05 16.86 -20.17
CA VAL A 95 22.52 17.64 -19.05
C VAL A 95 21.04 17.93 -19.30
N VAL A 96 20.16 17.30 -18.54
CA VAL A 96 18.71 17.61 -18.58
C VAL A 96 18.45 18.70 -17.55
N THR A 97 18.34 19.95 -18.00
CA THR A 97 17.85 21.04 -17.14
C THR A 97 16.37 20.85 -16.88
N ARG A 98 16.02 20.37 -15.68
CA ARG A 98 14.62 20.30 -15.24
C ARG A 98 14.15 21.73 -15.00
N SER A 99 13.27 22.24 -15.87
CA SER A 99 12.56 23.49 -15.60
C SER A 99 11.56 23.25 -14.48
N ASP A 100 11.79 23.87 -13.32
CA ASP A 100 10.79 23.99 -12.27
C ASP A 100 9.66 24.90 -12.77
N THR A 101 8.50 24.32 -13.08
CA THR A 101 7.26 25.11 -13.20
C THR A 101 6.18 24.47 -12.34
N ALA A 102 5.97 25.09 -11.18
CA ALA A 102 4.70 25.04 -10.47
C ALA A 102 3.65 25.83 -11.27
N GLY A 103 2.57 25.16 -11.72
CA GLY A 103 1.42 25.84 -12.34
C GLY A 103 0.52 24.91 -13.17
N PRO A 104 -0.80 25.12 -13.19
CA PRO A 104 -1.77 24.21 -13.83
C PRO A 104 -1.64 24.22 -15.35
N GLN A 105 -1.68 23.02 -15.93
CA GLN A 105 -1.47 22.74 -17.34
C GLN A 105 -2.56 23.36 -18.23
N THR A 106 -2.15 24.24 -19.14
CA THR A 106 -2.89 24.49 -20.39
C THR A 106 -2.15 23.77 -21.50
N GLN A 107 -2.86 22.91 -22.25
CA GLN A 107 -2.32 22.15 -23.37
C GLN A 107 -1.94 23.12 -24.51
N GLY A 108 -0.65 23.44 -24.60
CA GLY A 108 -0.01 24.06 -25.76
C GLY A 108 1.29 23.33 -26.01
N ALA A 109 1.56 22.99 -27.28
CA ALA A 109 2.70 22.19 -27.73
C ALA A 109 3.99 22.54 -26.98
N GLN A 110 4.43 21.62 -26.11
CA GLN A 110 5.63 21.81 -25.31
C GLN A 110 6.84 21.58 -26.22
N GLU A 111 7.41 22.68 -26.69
CA GLU A 111 8.66 22.72 -27.42
C GLU A 111 9.72 22.02 -26.57
N ARG A 112 10.19 20.87 -27.04
CA ARG A 112 11.24 20.08 -26.39
C ARG A 112 12.44 21.01 -26.20
N PRO A 113 12.90 21.28 -24.96
CA PRO A 113 14.10 22.08 -24.76
C PRO A 113 15.23 21.44 -25.57
N ALA A 114 15.90 22.25 -26.40
CA ALA A 114 17.04 21.79 -27.17
C ALA A 114 18.06 21.20 -26.20
N ALA A 115 18.47 19.96 -26.45
CA ALA A 115 19.52 19.33 -25.68
C ALA A 115 20.78 20.20 -25.79
N THR A 116 21.28 20.67 -24.65
CA THR A 116 22.60 21.30 -24.55
C THR A 116 23.63 20.36 -25.21
N PRO A 117 24.57 20.86 -26.03
CA PRO A 117 25.56 19.99 -26.64
C PRO A 117 26.30 19.20 -25.56
N PRO A 118 26.57 17.91 -25.80
CA PRO A 118 27.25 17.07 -24.82
C PRO A 118 28.58 17.70 -24.45
N VAL A 119 28.80 17.88 -23.15
CA VAL A 119 30.10 18.31 -22.64
C VAL A 119 31.03 17.10 -22.78
N ASP A 120 32.17 17.28 -23.44
CA ASP A 120 33.15 16.21 -23.60
C ASP A 120 33.66 15.70 -22.24
N GLY A 121 33.55 14.38 -22.05
CA GLY A 121 34.43 13.62 -21.16
C GLY A 121 34.04 13.52 -19.68
N GLY A 122 32.85 13.00 -19.37
CA GLY A 122 32.47 12.63 -18.00
C GLY A 122 32.16 11.14 -17.82
N PRO A 123 32.21 10.60 -16.59
CA PRO A 123 31.66 9.28 -16.30
C PRO A 123 30.14 9.29 -16.51
N VAL A 124 29.64 8.41 -17.37
CA VAL A 124 28.20 8.20 -17.60
C VAL A 124 27.78 6.81 -17.14
N LEU A 125 26.56 6.71 -16.62
CA LEU A 125 25.92 5.46 -16.28
C LEU A 125 25.65 4.65 -17.54
N THR A 126 25.91 3.35 -17.52
CA THR A 126 25.52 2.45 -18.61
C THR A 126 24.04 2.09 -18.54
N LEU A 127 23.50 1.54 -19.62
CA LEU A 127 22.13 1.01 -19.62
C LEU A 127 21.97 -0.12 -18.58
N ALA A 128 23.02 -0.90 -18.28
CA ALA A 128 23.01 -1.84 -17.17
C ALA A 128 22.75 -1.14 -15.82
N ALA A 129 23.47 -0.05 -15.55
CA ALA A 129 23.30 0.72 -14.32
C ALA A 129 21.88 1.31 -14.20
N VAL A 130 21.33 1.83 -15.31
CA VAL A 130 19.97 2.38 -15.35
C VAL A 130 18.92 1.30 -15.13
N ARG A 131 19.08 0.11 -15.73
CA ARG A 131 18.21 -1.05 -15.49
C ARG A 131 18.20 -1.46 -14.02
N MET A 132 19.39 -1.63 -13.44
CA MET A 132 19.53 -1.99 -12.02
C MET A 132 18.86 -0.95 -11.12
N TRP A 133 19.06 0.32 -11.42
CA TRP A 133 18.49 1.41 -10.64
C TRP A 133 16.96 1.45 -10.73
N ASN A 134 16.39 1.33 -11.93
CA ASN A 134 14.95 1.28 -12.11
C ASN A 134 14.32 0.08 -11.40
N GLY A 135 14.94 -1.10 -11.52
CA GLY A 135 14.41 -2.28 -10.84
C GLY A 135 14.55 -2.26 -9.33
N ALA A 136 15.59 -1.60 -8.79
CA ALA A 136 15.70 -1.35 -7.36
C ALA A 136 14.59 -0.41 -6.83
N LEU A 137 14.10 0.52 -7.66
CA LEU A 137 13.02 1.43 -7.28
C LEU A 137 11.64 0.76 -7.35
N THR A 138 11.43 -0.17 -8.28
CA THR A 138 10.10 -0.78 -8.53
C THR A 138 9.95 -2.19 -8.00
N GLY A 139 11.02 -2.84 -7.54
CA GLY A 139 10.99 -4.25 -7.12
C GLY A 139 10.72 -5.23 -8.26
N THR A 140 10.90 -4.80 -9.51
CA THR A 140 10.70 -5.59 -10.73
C THR A 140 11.82 -5.33 -11.71
N ASP A 141 12.28 -6.32 -12.46
CA ASP A 141 13.37 -6.09 -13.41
C ASP A 141 12.87 -5.27 -14.61
N GLN A 142 13.48 -4.12 -14.87
CA GLN A 142 13.04 -3.17 -15.89
C GLN A 142 14.11 -2.99 -16.96
N ALA A 143 13.73 -3.18 -18.22
CA ALA A 143 14.64 -2.95 -19.33
C ALA A 143 15.10 -1.48 -19.40
N ALA A 144 16.36 -1.27 -19.81
CA ALA A 144 16.88 0.06 -20.11
C ALA A 144 17.35 0.10 -21.57
N GLY A 145 16.54 0.68 -22.45
CA GLY A 145 16.79 0.65 -23.89
C GLY A 145 16.92 -0.79 -24.40
N ALA A 146 18.01 -1.09 -25.11
CA ALA A 146 18.29 -2.43 -25.62
C ALA A 146 18.82 -3.41 -24.53
N CYS A 147 19.10 -2.93 -23.32
CA CYS A 147 19.50 -3.79 -22.19
C CYS A 147 18.25 -4.41 -21.55
N SER A 148 17.77 -5.53 -22.12
CA SER A 148 16.57 -6.23 -21.66
C SER A 148 16.88 -7.45 -20.79
N PRO A 149 15.93 -7.91 -19.95
CA PRO A 149 16.04 -9.15 -19.18
C PRO A 149 16.17 -10.42 -20.00
N ALA A 150 15.62 -10.43 -21.22
CA ALA A 150 15.59 -11.60 -22.10
C ALA A 150 16.91 -11.82 -22.89
N GLY A 151 17.87 -10.92 -22.79
CA GLY A 151 19.10 -10.95 -23.57
C GLY A 151 20.20 -11.83 -22.96
N ALA A 152 20.14 -13.15 -23.18
CA ALA A 152 21.22 -14.09 -22.84
C ALA A 152 22.20 -14.34 -24.01
N THR A 153 22.25 -13.45 -25.00
CA THR A 153 23.18 -13.53 -26.14
C THR A 153 24.35 -12.56 -25.94
N GLU A 154 25.53 -12.85 -26.49
CA GLU A 154 26.72 -11.99 -26.35
C GLU A 154 26.47 -10.52 -26.77
N GLY A 155 25.58 -10.28 -27.74
CA GLY A 155 25.15 -8.93 -28.15
C GLY A 155 24.35 -8.16 -27.09
N ALA A 156 23.71 -8.83 -26.15
CA ALA A 156 23.00 -8.20 -25.05
C ALA A 156 23.95 -7.53 -24.05
N HIS A 157 25.15 -8.08 -23.85
CA HIS A 157 26.17 -7.48 -22.99
C HIS A 157 26.71 -6.16 -23.57
N ALA A 158 26.93 -6.11 -24.89
CA ALA A 158 27.35 -4.89 -25.57
C ALA A 158 26.27 -3.80 -25.51
N ALA A 159 24.99 -4.17 -25.67
CA ALA A 159 23.88 -3.24 -25.50
C ALA A 159 23.79 -2.69 -24.07
N CYS A 160 24.00 -3.54 -23.06
CA CYS A 160 24.01 -3.14 -21.65
C CYS A 160 25.20 -2.25 -21.26
N ALA A 161 26.36 -2.41 -21.93
CA ALA A 161 27.55 -1.60 -21.69
C ALA A 161 27.48 -0.19 -22.30
N LYS A 162 26.50 0.09 -23.16
CA LYS A 162 26.34 1.40 -23.79
C LYS A 162 26.04 2.46 -22.73
N GLY A 163 26.71 3.61 -22.83
CA GLY A 163 26.39 4.79 -22.04
C GLY A 163 24.94 5.22 -22.25
N SER A 164 24.23 5.49 -21.16
CA SER A 164 22.84 5.96 -21.16
C SER A 164 22.72 7.46 -21.44
N GLY A 165 23.82 8.20 -21.32
CA GLY A 165 23.85 9.67 -21.34
C GLY A 165 23.54 10.30 -19.98
N LEU A 166 23.14 9.51 -18.97
CA LEU A 166 22.91 9.98 -17.61
C LEU A 166 24.22 10.01 -16.80
N SER A 167 24.43 11.09 -16.07
CA SER A 167 25.51 11.26 -15.11
C SER A 167 25.17 10.68 -13.74
N LEU A 168 26.16 10.64 -12.84
CA LEU A 168 25.91 10.33 -11.43
C LEU A 168 25.07 11.41 -10.74
N ASP A 169 25.23 12.68 -11.13
CA ASP A 169 24.45 13.80 -10.58
C ASP A 169 22.95 13.66 -10.93
N ASP A 170 22.64 13.21 -12.15
CA ASP A 170 21.25 12.93 -12.56
C ASP A 170 20.62 11.83 -11.70
N ALA A 171 21.39 10.76 -11.41
CA ALA A 171 20.92 9.69 -10.54
C ALA A 171 20.72 10.16 -9.09
N TRP A 172 21.60 11.03 -8.58
CA TRP A 172 21.47 11.60 -7.23
C TRP A 172 20.26 12.53 -7.12
N ALA A 173 20.05 13.40 -8.12
CA ALA A 173 18.89 14.28 -8.15
C ALA A 173 17.57 13.49 -8.16
N ASN A 174 17.51 12.39 -8.91
CA ASN A 174 16.35 11.51 -8.91
C ASN A 174 16.19 10.73 -7.58
N HIS A 175 17.28 10.23 -6.99
CA HIS A 175 17.23 9.59 -5.68
C HIS A 175 16.69 10.55 -4.60
N ALA A 176 17.13 11.81 -4.60
CA ALA A 176 16.62 12.83 -3.70
C ALA A 176 15.12 13.10 -3.92
N ALA A 177 14.66 13.15 -5.18
CA ALA A 177 13.24 13.31 -5.50
C ALA A 177 12.39 12.12 -4.99
N ASN A 178 12.84 10.89 -5.18
CA ASN A 178 12.15 9.69 -4.70
C ASN A 178 12.15 9.65 -3.15
N ALA A 179 13.27 9.97 -2.51
CA ALA A 179 13.35 10.02 -1.05
C ALA A 179 12.37 11.04 -0.46
N LYS A 180 12.23 12.22 -1.10
CA LYS A 180 11.24 13.23 -0.72
C LYS A 180 9.81 12.71 -0.87
N ALA A 181 9.49 12.04 -1.98
CA ALA A 181 8.17 11.45 -2.19
C ALA A 181 7.85 10.40 -1.13
N CYS A 182 8.78 9.47 -0.85
CA CYS A 182 8.62 8.46 0.20
C CYS A 182 8.42 9.08 1.60
N ALA A 183 9.15 10.15 1.92
CA ALA A 183 8.98 10.84 3.19
C ALA A 183 7.57 11.48 3.31
N ALA A 184 7.09 12.11 2.23
CA ALA A 184 5.76 12.68 2.17
C ALA A 184 4.67 11.61 2.33
N ASP A 185 4.81 10.46 1.68
CA ASP A 185 3.85 9.36 1.79
C ASP A 185 3.82 8.79 3.21
N ARG A 186 4.98 8.57 3.85
CA ARG A 186 5.05 8.14 5.26
C ARG A 186 4.34 9.12 6.20
N GLN A 187 4.49 10.42 5.98
CA GLN A 187 3.76 11.43 6.77
C GLN A 187 2.25 11.32 6.55
N ARG A 188 1.78 11.20 5.29
CA ARG A 188 0.34 11.01 5.00
C ARG A 188 -0.23 9.76 5.68
N TYR A 189 0.49 8.64 5.62
CA TYR A 189 0.06 7.41 6.28
C TYR A 189 0.05 7.56 7.80
N GLN A 190 1.04 8.23 8.39
CA GLN A 190 1.04 8.51 9.82
C GLN A 190 -0.18 9.35 10.24
N HIS A 191 -0.51 10.40 9.47
CA HIS A 191 -1.72 11.19 9.74
C HIS A 191 -3.01 10.39 9.63
N LEU A 192 -3.11 9.47 8.66
CA LEU A 192 -4.25 8.56 8.56
C LEU A 192 -4.33 7.62 9.78
N ILE A 193 -3.20 7.08 10.22
CA ILE A 193 -3.11 6.23 11.42
C ILE A 193 -3.53 7.01 12.67
N ASP A 194 -3.08 8.26 12.82
CA ASP A 194 -3.45 9.10 13.96
C ASP A 194 -4.94 9.42 13.95
N PHE A 195 -5.50 9.78 12.78
CA PHE A 195 -6.94 9.99 12.60
C PHE A 195 -7.77 8.75 12.98
N LEU A 196 -7.37 7.56 12.53
CA LEU A 196 -8.07 6.31 12.84
C LEU A 196 -7.95 5.93 14.33
N ASN A 197 -6.86 6.31 15.00
CA ASN A 197 -6.63 6.06 16.42
C ASN A 197 -7.14 7.18 17.34
N GLY A 198 -7.71 8.25 16.79
CA GLY A 198 -8.18 9.41 17.57
C GLY A 198 -7.07 10.17 18.28
N LYS A 199 -5.88 10.25 17.67
CA LYS A 199 -4.72 10.99 18.18
C LYS A 199 -4.57 12.37 17.53
#